data_AF-A0A643CAX0-F1
#
_entry.id   AF-A0A643CAX0-F1
#
_cell.length_a   1.000
_cell.length_b   1.000
_cell.length_c   1.000
_cell.angle_alpha   90.00
_cell.angle_beta   90.00
_cell.angle_gamma   90.00
#
_symmetry.space_group_name_H-M   'P 1'
#
loop_
_entity.id
_entity.type
_entity.pdbx_description
1 polymer ?
#
loop_
_entity_poly.entity_id
_entity_poly.type
_entity_poly.pdbx_seq_one_letter_code
_entity_poly.pdbx_strand_id
1 'polypeptide(L)'
;DIKPGLKNLNLIFIVLETGRVTKTKDGHEVRTCKVADKTGSINISVWDDVGNLIQPGDIIRLTKGYASVFKGCLTLYTGRGGDLQKIGEFCMVYSEVPNFSEPNPEYSAQQAPNKTVQNDSSPTAPQPTTGPPATSP
;
A
#
# COMPACT_ATOMS: atom_id res chain seq x y z
N ASP A 1 12.14 -0.98 -7.72
CA ASP A 1 10.91 -1.59 -8.31
C ASP A 1 9.79 -1.80 -7.31
N ILE A 2 9.37 -0.76 -6.60
CA ILE A 2 8.21 -0.82 -5.70
C ILE A 2 6.97 -0.42 -6.51
N LYS A 3 5.90 -1.22 -6.44
CA LYS A 3 4.64 -0.98 -7.13
C LYS A 3 3.47 -1.23 -6.17
N PRO A 4 2.29 -0.61 -6.40
CA PRO A 4 1.10 -0.90 -5.60
C PRO A 4 0.78 -2.40 -5.53
N GLY A 5 0.43 -2.89 -4.35
CA GLY A 5 0.01 -4.28 -4.12
C GLY A 5 1.15 -5.27 -3.87
N LEU A 6 2.41 -4.87 -4.05
CA LEU A 6 3.54 -5.74 -3.72
C LEU A 6 3.65 -5.96 -2.20
N LYS A 7 3.97 -7.20 -1.82
CA LYS A 7 4.11 -7.68 -0.44
C LYS A 7 5.44 -8.41 -0.28
N ASN A 8 5.78 -8.77 0.96
CA ASN A 8 7.03 -9.45 1.30
C ASN A 8 8.28 -8.66 0.86
N LEU A 9 8.18 -7.32 0.87
CA LEU A 9 9.27 -6.43 0.53
C LEU A 9 10.31 -6.44 1.67
N ASN A 10 11.57 -6.66 1.32
CA ASN A 10 12.68 -6.57 2.26
C ASN A 10 13.61 -5.47 1.75
N LEU A 11 13.74 -4.39 2.52
CA LEU A 11 14.40 -3.16 2.09
C LEU A 11 15.32 -2.66 3.19
N ILE A 12 16.37 -1.95 2.79
CA ILE A 12 17.20 -1.15 3.69
C ILE A 12 17.15 0.27 3.14
N PHE A 13 16.88 1.24 4.01
CA PHE A 13 16.78 2.64 3.64
C PHE A 13 17.27 3.54 4.77
N ILE A 14 17.65 4.76 4.43
CA ILE A 14 17.91 5.84 5.38
C ILE A 14 16.68 6.73 5.52
N VAL A 15 16.39 7.17 6.74
CA VAL A 15 15.30 8.10 7.04
C VAL A 15 15.78 9.51 6.75
N LEU A 16 15.05 10.24 5.91
CA LEU A 16 15.35 11.63 5.56
C LEU A 16 14.55 12.60 6.43
N GLU A 17 13.25 12.35 6.56
CA GLU A 17 12.33 13.23 7.28
C GLU A 17 11.29 12.44 8.07
N THR A 18 10.90 12.96 9.23
CA THR A 18 9.82 12.41 10.05
C THR A 18 8.67 13.41 10.11
N GLY A 19 7.51 13.03 9.59
CA GLY A 19 6.30 13.84 9.61
C GLY A 19 5.68 13.97 11.00
N ARG A 20 4.66 14.84 11.08
CA ARG A 20 3.85 15.02 12.29
C ARG A 20 3.09 13.74 12.63
N VAL A 21 2.97 13.46 13.92
CA VAL A 21 2.11 12.38 14.42
C VAL A 21 0.65 12.80 14.25
N THR A 22 -0.16 11.88 13.75
CA THR A 22 -1.61 12.01 13.64
C THR A 22 -2.27 10.84 14.37
N LYS A 23 -3.45 11.05 14.94
CA LYS A 23 -4.23 9.97 15.54
C LYS A 23 -5.36 9.53 14.62
N THR A 24 -5.48 8.22 14.47
CA THR A 24 -6.63 7.59 13.81
C THR A 24 -7.85 7.62 14.73
N LYS A 25 -9.04 7.29 14.19
CA LYS A 25 -10.30 7.32 14.94
C LYS A 25 -10.33 6.31 16.11
N ASP A 26 -9.62 5.22 15.95
CA ASP A 26 -9.42 4.14 16.93
C ASP A 26 -8.25 4.40 17.90
N GLY A 27 -7.59 5.55 17.80
CA GLY A 27 -6.61 6.03 18.78
C GLY A 27 -5.16 5.68 18.48
N HIS A 28 -4.88 4.96 17.39
CA HIS A 28 -3.51 4.66 16.96
C HIS A 28 -2.78 5.90 16.48
N GLU A 29 -1.51 5.98 16.82
CA GLU A 29 -0.62 7.04 16.33
C GLU A 29 -0.02 6.62 15.00
N VAL A 30 -0.04 7.52 14.02
CA VAL A 30 0.53 7.28 12.69
C VAL A 30 1.32 8.49 12.26
N ARG A 31 2.50 8.24 11.72
CA ARG A 31 3.30 9.27 11.08
C ARG A 31 3.84 8.78 9.74
N THR A 32 4.02 9.73 8.83
CA THR A 32 4.67 9.49 7.55
C THR A 32 6.14 9.87 7.66
N CYS A 33 7.04 8.99 7.26
CA CYS A 33 8.47 9.27 7.14
C CYS A 33 8.88 9.23 5.66
N LYS A 34 9.70 10.19 5.23
CA LYS A 34 10.38 10.12 3.94
C LYS A 34 11.64 9.28 4.11
N VAL A 35 11.79 8.23 3.32
CA VAL A 35 12.95 7.34 3.36
C VAL A 35 13.56 7.22 1.97
N ALA A 36 14.85 6.90 1.89
CA ALA A 36 15.54 6.79 0.62
C ALA A 36 16.59 5.69 0.60
N ASP A 37 16.89 5.24 -0.61
CA ASP A 37 18.06 4.44 -0.94
C ASP A 37 18.76 5.03 -2.16
N LYS A 38 19.75 4.34 -2.72
CA LYS A 38 20.48 4.80 -3.91
C LYS A 38 19.59 4.99 -5.17
N THR A 39 18.37 4.48 -5.18
CA THR A 39 17.47 4.45 -6.33
C THR A 39 16.41 5.55 -6.30
N GLY A 40 16.16 6.16 -5.15
CA GLY A 40 15.17 7.23 -4.99
C GLY A 40 14.60 7.28 -3.58
N SER A 41 13.53 8.06 -3.42
CA SER A 41 12.82 8.21 -2.15
C SER A 41 11.38 7.74 -2.21
N ILE A 42 10.84 7.36 -1.06
CA ILE A 42 9.45 6.92 -0.89
C ILE A 42 8.99 7.22 0.53
N ASN A 43 7.69 7.40 0.72
CA ASN A 43 7.06 7.55 2.01
C ASN A 43 6.78 6.17 2.62
N ILE A 44 7.03 6.05 3.93
CA ILE A 44 6.58 4.94 4.76
C ILE A 44 5.65 5.46 5.85
N SER A 45 4.52 4.79 6.08
CA SER A 45 3.64 5.08 7.22
C SER A 45 3.98 4.13 8.36
N VAL A 46 4.37 4.70 9.50
CA VAL A 46 4.77 3.97 10.69
C VAL A 46 3.77 4.23 11.81
N TRP A 47 3.42 3.17 12.53
CA TRP A 47 2.36 3.14 13.52
C TRP A 47 2.93 3.03 14.93
N ASP A 48 2.20 3.60 15.88
CA ASP A 48 2.37 3.50 17.33
C ASP A 48 3.79 3.85 17.78
N ASP A 49 4.26 3.21 18.86
CA ASP A 49 5.53 3.52 19.54
C ASP A 49 6.74 3.46 18.60
N VAL A 50 6.73 2.56 17.62
CA VAL A 50 7.81 2.45 16.63
C VAL A 50 7.97 3.76 15.85
N GLY A 51 6.88 4.45 15.54
CA GLY A 51 6.93 5.74 14.87
C GLY A 51 7.62 6.80 15.72
N ASN A 52 7.51 6.75 17.04
CA ASN A 52 8.11 7.71 17.96
C ASN A 52 9.63 7.50 18.14
N LEU A 53 10.12 6.28 17.89
CA LEU A 53 11.54 5.93 18.01
C LEU A 53 12.37 6.31 16.78
N ILE A 54 11.76 6.43 15.60
CA ILE A 54 12.46 6.72 14.34
C ILE A 54 12.92 8.18 14.29
N GLN A 55 14.19 8.39 13.91
CA GLN A 55 14.80 9.70 13.73
C GLN A 55 15.37 9.87 12.32
N PRO A 56 15.46 11.12 11.80
CA PRO A 56 16.23 11.41 10.60
C PRO A 56 17.70 10.93 10.74
N GLY A 57 18.22 10.32 9.67
CA GLY A 57 19.55 9.71 9.64
C GLY A 57 19.61 8.24 10.04
N ASP A 58 18.54 7.68 10.61
CA ASP A 58 18.48 6.24 10.94
C ASP A 58 18.53 5.38 9.67
N ILE A 59 19.35 4.33 9.69
CA ILE A 59 19.35 3.28 8.68
C ILE A 59 18.50 2.13 9.21
N ILE A 60 17.40 1.86 8.53
CA ILE A 60 16.39 0.90 8.95
C ILE A 60 16.27 -0.22 7.92
N ARG A 61 16.24 -1.46 8.43
CA ARG A 61 15.82 -2.63 7.68
C ARG A 61 14.33 -2.86 7.90
N LEU A 62 13.57 -2.87 6.80
CA LEU A 62 12.18 -3.31 6.76
C LEU A 62 12.14 -4.76 6.31
N THR A 63 11.45 -5.62 7.07
CA THR A 63 11.14 -6.99 6.65
C THR A 63 9.65 -7.18 6.44
N LYS A 64 9.31 -8.02 5.45
CA LYS A 64 7.92 -8.31 5.04
C LYS A 64 7.03 -7.06 4.89
N GLY A 65 7.60 -5.98 4.36
CA GLY A 65 6.87 -4.78 4.01
C GLY A 65 5.88 -5.01 2.88
N TYR A 66 4.98 -4.06 2.70
CA TYR A 66 4.12 -3.98 1.53
C TYR A 66 3.96 -2.55 1.05
N ALA A 67 3.58 -2.40 -0.22
CA ALA A 67 3.34 -1.10 -0.83
C ALA A 67 1.86 -0.98 -1.22
N SER A 68 1.26 0.16 -0.87
CA SER A 68 -0.13 0.47 -1.22
C SER A 68 -0.26 1.96 -1.53
N VAL A 69 -1.33 2.35 -2.22
CA VAL A 69 -1.60 3.75 -2.52
C VAL A 69 -2.47 4.34 -1.41
N PHE A 70 -2.06 5.46 -0.86
CA PHE A 70 -2.85 6.26 0.07
C PHE A 70 -2.94 7.70 -0.43
N LYS A 71 -4.17 8.20 -0.64
CA LYS A 71 -4.44 9.55 -1.17
C LYS A 71 -3.65 9.87 -2.46
N GLY A 72 -3.54 8.89 -3.37
CA GLY A 72 -2.83 9.04 -4.65
C GLY A 72 -1.30 8.83 -4.57
N CYS A 73 -0.74 8.64 -3.38
CA CYS A 73 0.70 8.45 -3.17
C CYS A 73 1.02 6.96 -2.91
N LEU A 74 1.98 6.40 -3.64
CA LEU A 74 2.53 5.09 -3.32
C LEU A 74 3.26 5.18 -1.97
N THR A 75 2.89 4.32 -1.03
CA THR A 75 3.35 4.39 0.37
C THR A 75 3.73 2.98 0.84
N LEU A 76 4.83 2.89 1.57
CA LEU A 76 5.29 1.67 2.24
C LEU A 76 4.65 1.50 3.60
N TYR A 77 4.50 0.24 4.00
CA TYR A 77 3.95 -0.17 5.28
C TYR A 77 4.65 -1.44 5.78
N THR A 78 4.66 -1.64 7.09
CA THR A 78 5.09 -2.89 7.71
C THR A 78 3.97 -3.93 7.57
N GLY A 79 4.26 -5.08 6.96
CA GLY A 79 3.29 -6.16 6.78
C GLY A 79 3.14 -7.05 8.02
N ARG A 80 2.18 -7.98 7.95
CA ARG A 80 1.92 -8.94 9.03
C ARG A 80 3.15 -9.81 9.30
N GLY A 81 3.62 -9.78 10.55
CA GLY A 81 4.81 -10.52 10.96
C GLY A 81 6.12 -10.00 10.34
N GLY A 82 6.10 -8.77 9.84
CA GLY A 82 7.27 -7.97 9.50
C GLY A 82 7.60 -6.98 10.59
N ASP A 83 8.75 -6.32 10.47
CA ASP A 83 9.27 -5.38 11.45
C ASP A 83 10.11 -4.27 10.81
N LEU A 84 10.41 -3.25 11.62
CA LEU A 84 11.38 -2.21 11.33
C LEU A 84 12.50 -2.32 12.37
N GLN A 85 13.73 -2.50 11.89
CA GLN A 85 14.90 -2.61 12.75
C GLN A 85 15.93 -1.56 12.37
N LYS A 86 16.30 -0.68 13.30
CA LYS A 86 17.47 0.18 13.14
C LYS A 86 18.72 -0.69 13.12
N ILE A 87 19.52 -0.55 12.06
CA ILE A 87 20.76 -1.30 11.83
C ILE A 87 22.00 -0.40 11.71
N GLY A 88 21.81 0.92 11.71
CA GLY A 88 22.89 1.91 11.65
C GLY A 88 22.35 3.33 11.58
N GLU A 89 23.25 4.28 11.29
CA GLU A 89 22.91 5.69 11.10
C GLU A 89 23.92 6.39 10.17
N PHE A 90 23.47 7.46 9.50
CA PHE A 90 24.25 8.45 8.73
C PHE A 90 24.95 7.95 7.45
N CYS A 91 25.77 6.91 7.52
CA CYS A 91 26.72 6.52 6.47
C CYS A 91 26.11 5.69 5.33
N MET A 92 24.88 5.98 4.90
CA MET A 92 24.24 5.32 3.76
C MET A 92 24.10 6.30 2.59
N VAL A 93 24.62 5.92 1.41
CA VAL A 93 24.44 6.70 0.18
C VAL A 93 22.99 6.56 -0.30
N TYR A 94 22.35 7.70 -0.59
CA TYR A 94 20.96 7.75 -1.05
C TYR A 94 20.76 8.76 -2.19
N SER A 95 19.65 8.63 -2.90
CA SER A 95 19.11 9.61 -3.84
C SER A 95 17.71 10.00 -3.39
N GLU A 96 17.40 11.30 -3.39
CA GLU A 96 16.03 11.76 -3.11
C GLU A 96 15.11 11.62 -4.34
N VAL A 97 15.69 11.53 -5.54
CA VAL A 97 14.97 11.52 -6.81
C VAL A 97 15.17 10.20 -7.57
N PRO A 98 14.11 9.67 -8.23
CA PRO A 98 12.73 10.14 -8.19
C PRO A 98 12.08 9.90 -6.80
N ASN A 99 11.07 10.72 -6.46
CA ASN A 99 10.21 10.49 -5.32
C ASN A 99 9.02 9.62 -5.76
N PHE A 100 9.04 8.34 -5.40
CA PHE A 100 8.01 7.38 -5.77
C PHE A 100 6.64 7.65 -5.11
N SER A 101 6.59 8.51 -4.09
CA SER A 101 5.36 8.90 -3.42
C SER A 101 4.74 10.19 -3.96
N GLU A 102 5.28 10.76 -5.04
CA GLU A 102 4.58 11.84 -5.73
C GLU A 102 3.16 11.41 -6.14
N PRO A 103 2.15 12.28 -5.96
CA PRO A 103 0.79 11.95 -6.36
C PRO A 103 0.72 11.56 -7.83
N ASN A 104 0.27 10.34 -8.13
CA ASN A 104 0.05 9.89 -9.50
C ASN A 104 -1.46 9.82 -9.80
N PRO A 105 -1.96 10.56 -10.81
CA PRO A 105 -3.34 10.48 -11.28
C PRO A 105 -3.82 9.06 -11.58
N GLU A 106 -2.96 8.19 -12.11
CA GLU A 106 -3.31 6.80 -12.43
C GLU A 106 -3.73 6.00 -11.19
N TYR A 107 -3.12 6.28 -10.03
CA TYR A 107 -3.46 5.59 -8.79
C TYR A 107 -4.77 6.10 -8.17
N SER A 108 -5.12 7.37 -8.40
CA SER A 108 -6.40 7.91 -7.93
C SER A 108 -7.60 7.30 -8.67
N ALA A 109 -7.45 6.94 -9.95
CA ALA A 109 -8.50 6.32 -10.75
C ALA A 109 -8.79 4.85 -10.34
N GLN A 110 -7.80 4.15 -9.80
CA GLN A 110 -7.90 2.74 -9.40
C GLN A 110 -8.53 2.52 -8.01
N GLN A 111 -8.75 3.58 -7.22
CA GLN A 111 -9.38 3.50 -5.89
C GLN A 111 -10.91 3.55 -5.91
N ALA A 112 -11.55 3.55 -7.09
CA ALA A 112 -12.98 3.28 -7.19
C ALA A 112 -13.26 1.83 -6.70
N PRO A 113 -14.29 1.58 -5.89
CA PRO A 113 -14.53 0.26 -5.32
C PRO A 113 -14.84 -0.74 -6.44
N ASN A 114 -13.90 -1.64 -6.72
CA ASN A 114 -14.16 -2.82 -7.53
C ASN A 114 -15.19 -3.69 -6.78
N LYS A 115 -16.44 -3.64 -7.25
CA LYS A 115 -17.45 -4.67 -6.95
C LYS A 115 -16.85 -6.03 -7.30
N THR A 116 -16.86 -6.93 -6.33
CA THR A 116 -16.65 -8.37 -6.49
C THR A 116 -17.50 -8.91 -7.63
N VAL A 117 -16.88 -9.26 -8.75
CA VAL A 117 -17.51 -10.07 -9.80
C VAL A 117 -17.37 -11.53 -9.34
N GLN A 118 -18.45 -12.07 -8.81
CA GLN A 118 -18.55 -13.48 -8.44
C GLN A 118 -18.52 -14.30 -9.73
N ASN A 119 -17.42 -15.04 -9.88
CA ASN A 119 -17.22 -16.04 -10.91
C ASN A 119 -17.98 -17.30 -10.48
N ASP A 120 -19.05 -17.66 -11.20
CA ASP A 120 -19.56 -19.03 -11.18
C ASP A 120 -19.74 -19.51 -12.63
N SER A 121 -19.23 -20.71 -12.87
CA SER A 121 -18.93 -21.27 -14.18
C SER A 121 -20.05 -22.21 -14.63
N SER A 122 -20.74 -21.86 -15.73
CA SER A 122 -21.22 -22.68 -16.88
C SER A 122 -21.86 -24.09 -16.68
N PRO A 123 -22.48 -24.72 -17.72
CA PRO A 123 -23.11 -24.24 -18.96
C PRO A 123 -24.56 -24.78 -19.14
N THR A 124 -25.19 -24.52 -20.30
CA THR A 124 -25.96 -25.45 -21.19
C THR A 124 -27.24 -24.82 -21.76
N ALA A 125 -27.26 -24.60 -23.08
CA ALA A 125 -28.46 -24.41 -23.91
C ALA A 125 -28.87 -25.79 -24.49
N PRO A 126 -30.12 -26.07 -24.95
CA PRO A 126 -30.84 -25.29 -25.98
C PRO A 126 -32.40 -25.20 -25.84
N GLN A 127 -32.98 -24.33 -26.69
CA GLN A 127 -34.41 -24.12 -27.13
C GLN A 127 -35.22 -25.41 -27.47
N PRO A 128 -36.53 -25.40 -27.92
CA PRO A 128 -37.63 -24.39 -27.94
C PRO A 128 -39.08 -24.92 -27.64
N THR A 129 -40.07 -24.00 -27.56
CA THR A 129 -41.55 -24.06 -27.85
C THR A 129 -42.49 -25.19 -27.35
N THR A 130 -43.65 -24.80 -26.78
CA THR A 130 -45.05 -25.12 -27.23
C THR A 130 -46.12 -24.58 -26.24
N GLY A 131 -47.23 -24.00 -26.74
CA GLY A 131 -48.37 -23.46 -25.94
C GLY A 131 -49.38 -24.52 -25.45
N PRO A 132 -50.70 -24.22 -25.41
CA PRO A 132 -51.47 -23.40 -24.45
C PRO A 132 -52.40 -24.29 -23.56
N PRO A 133 -53.40 -23.73 -22.83
CA PRO A 133 -54.77 -23.75 -23.38
C PRO A 133 -55.71 -22.58 -22.97
N ALA A 134 -56.86 -22.54 -23.63
CA ALA A 134 -57.98 -21.60 -23.51
C ALA A 134 -58.98 -21.96 -22.39
N THR A 135 -59.82 -21.01 -21.96
CA THR A 135 -61.29 -20.96 -22.23
C THR A 135 -61.96 -19.81 -21.48
N SER A 136 -62.88 -19.12 -22.17
CA SER A 136 -63.82 -18.10 -21.66
C SER A 136 -64.99 -18.73 -20.88
N PRO A 137 -65.90 -17.90 -20.34
CA PRO A 137 -67.19 -17.71 -21.02
C PRO A 137 -67.45 -16.28 -21.50
#